data_AF-A0AAJ1B3I1-F1
#
_entry.id   AF-A0AAJ1B3I1-F1
#
_cell.length_a   1.000
_cell.length_b   1.000
_cell.length_c   1.000
_cell.angle_alpha   90.00
_cell.angle_beta   90.00
_cell.angle_gamma   90.00
#
_symmetry.space_group_name_H-M   'P 1'
#
loop_
_entity.id
_entity.type
_entity.pdbx_description
1 polymer ?
#
loop_
_entity_poly.entity_id
_entity_poly.type
_entity_poly.pdbx_seq_one_letter_code
_entity_poly.pdbx_strand_id
1 'polypeptide(L)' 'EIMITKELYLTSNENPTYTLLIKGLSGGHSGGELHRGKGNANKLAARVMYGMIKANLDIQLVDLNGGLKN' A
#
# COMPACT_ATOMS: atom_id res chain seq x y z
N GLU A 1 -12.50 -23.88 -9.22
CA GLU A 1 -12.18 -22.76 -8.31
C GLU A 1 -11.16 -23.26 -7.31
N ILE A 2 -9.98 -22.63 -7.21
CA ILE A 2 -8.94 -23.05 -6.27
C ILE A 2 -9.02 -22.12 -5.07
N MET A 3 -9.46 -22.65 -3.94
CA MET A 3 -9.49 -21.92 -2.67
C MET A 3 -8.21 -22.25 -1.91
N ILE A 4 -7.31 -21.28 -1.80
CA ILE A 4 -6.11 -21.40 -0.97
C ILE A 4 -6.45 -20.82 0.40
N THR A 5 -6.48 -21.67 1.42
CA THR A 5 -6.56 -21.26 2.82
C THR A 5 -5.17 -21.33 3.43
N LYS A 6 -4.74 -20.22 4.06
CA LYS A 6 -3.49 -20.15 4.82
C LYS A 6 -3.85 -19.73 6.25
N GLU A 7 -3.34 -20.48 7.23
CA GLU A 7 -3.49 -20.09 8.63
C GLU A 7 -2.78 -18.75 8.87
N LEU A 8 -3.47 -17.87 9.61
CA LEU A 8 -2.96 -16.58 10.01
C LEU A 8 -2.49 -16.68 11.46
N TYR A 9 -1.25 -16.28 11.71
CA TYR A 9 -0.71 -16.14 13.07
C TYR A 9 -0.55 -14.66 13.38
N LEU A 10 -1.34 -14.19 14.34
CA LEU A 10 -1.26 -12.82 14.84
C LEU A 10 -0.13 -12.74 15.88
N THR A 11 0.61 -11.64 15.85
CA THR A 11 1.65 -11.34 16.84
C THR A 11 1.34 -10.01 17.49
N SER A 12 1.63 -9.88 18.78
CA SER A 12 1.52 -8.59 19.46
C SER A 12 2.54 -7.61 18.88
N ASN A 13 2.14 -6.37 18.65
CA ASN A 13 3.04 -5.31 18.23
C ASN A 13 3.30 -4.35 19.41
N GLU A 14 4.54 -4.32 19.88
CA GLU A 14 5.00 -3.40 20.92
C GLU A 14 5.79 -2.20 20.35
N ASN A 15 6.02 -2.19 19.03
CA ASN A 15 6.78 -1.15 18.36
C ASN A 15 5.90 0.08 18.06
N PRO A 16 6.49 1.29 18.02
CA PRO A 16 5.81 2.48 17.54
C PRO A 16 5.22 2.26 16.15
N THR A 17 3.95 2.60 15.97
CA THR A 17 3.23 2.42 14.71
C THR A 17 2.90 3.77 14.08
N TYR A 18 3.14 3.88 12.77
CA TYR A 18 2.92 5.11 12.01
C TYR A 18 2.05 4.84 10.79
N THR A 19 1.22 5.83 10.44
CA THR A 19 0.38 5.78 9.24
C THR A 19 1.02 6.61 8.13
N LEU A 20 1.44 5.96 7.05
CA LEU A 20 1.82 6.64 5.81
C LEU A 20 0.57 6.93 4.98
N LEU A 21 0.31 8.21 4.71
CA LEU A 21 -0.89 8.62 3.99
C LEU A 21 -0.55 9.34 2.69
N ILE A 22 -1.08 8.83 1.58
CA ILE A 22 -0.97 9.46 0.26
C ILE A 22 -2.35 9.97 -0.16
N LYS A 23 -2.48 11.29 -0.27
CA LYS A 23 -3.72 12.01 -0.62
C LYS A 23 -3.43 13.08 -1.67
N GLY A 24 -4.50 13.68 -2.21
CA GLY A 24 -4.39 14.81 -3.14
C GLY A 24 -4.05 14.44 -4.59
N LEU A 25 -4.00 13.15 -4.92
CA LEU A 25 -3.91 12.73 -6.31
C LEU A 25 -5.24 12.97 -7.02
N SER A 26 -5.17 13.36 -8.28
CA SER A 26 -6.35 13.75 -9.09
C SER A 26 -7.39 12.64 -9.28
N GLY A 27 -7.04 11.37 -9.01
CA GLY A 27 -7.90 10.21 -9.30
C GLY A 27 -8.24 10.08 -10.79
N GLY A 28 -9.13 9.15 -11.13
CA GLY A 28 -9.61 8.99 -12.50
C GLY A 28 -10.03 7.57 -12.85
N HIS A 29 -10.69 7.41 -13.99
CA HIS A 29 -11.10 6.10 -14.48
C HIS A 29 -9.88 5.34 -15.04
N SER A 30 -9.60 4.16 -14.48
CA SER A 30 -8.38 3.39 -14.78
C SER A 30 -8.26 2.98 -16.25
N GLY A 31 -9.38 2.80 -16.96
CA GLY A 31 -9.39 2.52 -18.40
C GLY A 31 -9.25 3.78 -19.27
N GLY A 32 -10.16 4.73 -19.11
CA GLY A 32 -10.29 5.88 -20.01
C GLY A 32 -9.23 6.97 -19.85
N GLU A 33 -8.53 7.00 -18.71
CA GLU A 33 -7.62 8.09 -18.37
C GLU A 33 -6.16 7.65 -18.19
N LEU A 34 -5.82 6.39 -18.49
CA LEU A 34 -4.46 5.86 -18.32
C LEU A 34 -3.41 6.68 -19.09
N HIS A 35 -3.75 7.13 -20.29
CA HIS A 35 -2.89 7.93 -21.17
C HIS A 35 -2.50 9.29 -20.56
N ARG A 36 -3.22 9.78 -19.55
CA ARG A 36 -2.98 11.09 -18.92
C ARG A 36 -1.82 11.08 -17.92
N GLY A 37 -1.18 9.93 -17.68
CA GLY A 37 0.00 9.84 -16.81
C GLY A 37 -0.27 10.21 -15.35
N LYS A 38 -1.51 10.03 -14.87
CA LYS A 38 -1.89 10.37 -13.50
C LYS A 38 -1.19 9.47 -12.48
N GLY A 39 -0.86 10.04 -11.31
CA GLY A 39 -0.24 9.30 -10.21
C GLY A 39 -1.17 8.23 -9.60
N ASN A 40 -0.60 7.11 -9.17
CA ASN A 40 -1.31 6.03 -8.48
C ASN A 40 -0.85 5.96 -7.02
N ALA A 41 -1.79 6.14 -6.07
CA ALA A 41 -1.49 6.16 -4.64
C ALA A 41 -0.83 4.86 -4.16
N ASN A 42 -1.34 3.70 -4.59
CA ASN A 42 -0.82 2.40 -4.16
C ASN A 42 0.62 2.18 -4.65
N LYS A 43 0.91 2.56 -5.90
CA LYS A 43 2.28 2.48 -6.45
C LYS A 43 3.24 3.42 -5.71
N LEU A 44 2.80 4.63 -5.38
CA LEU A 44 3.62 5.56 -4.61
C LEU A 44 3.89 5.05 -3.19
N ALA A 45 2.89 4.48 -2.52
CA ALA A 45 3.04 3.88 -1.18
C ALA A 45 4.06 2.74 -1.21
N ALA A 46 3.93 1.83 -2.18
CA ALA A 46 4.89 0.75 -2.40
C ALA A 46 6.30 1.28 -2.68
N ARG A 47 6.44 2.39 -3.42
CA ARG A 47 7.73 3.00 -3.72
C ARG A 47 8.41 3.60 -2.48
N VAL A 48 7.64 4.24 -1.59
CA VAL A 48 8.15 4.75 -0.31
C VAL A 48 8.62 3.61 0.58
N MET A 49 7.78 2.57 0.73
CA MET A 49 8.13 1.38 1.51
C MET A 49 9.38 0.68 0.95
N TYR A 50 9.49 0.57 -0.37
CA TYR A 50 10.68 0.04 -1.03
C TYR A 50 11.94 0.85 -0.70
N GLY A 51 11.83 2.19 -0.66
CA GLY A 51 12.93 3.06 -0.25
C GLY A 51 13.36 2.82 1.20
N MET A 52 12.41 2.62 2.11
CA MET A 52 12.69 2.31 3.52
C MET A 52 13.42 0.97 3.67
N ILE A 53 12.97 -0.07 2.95
CA ILE A 53 13.65 -1.37 2.92
C ILE A 53 15.08 -1.22 2.38
N LYS A 54 15.26 -0.44 1.30
CA LYS A 54 16.58 -0.20 0.70
C LYS A 54 17.53 0.60 1.58
N ALA A 55 17.00 1.40 2.49
CA ALA A 55 17.76 2.12 3.50
C ALA A 55 17.98 1.30 4.79
N ASN A 56 17.70 -0.01 4.77
CA ASN A 56 17.85 -0.93 5.90
C ASN A 56 17.08 -0.49 7.17
N LEU A 57 15.93 0.18 7.02
CA LEU A 57 15.05 0.40 8.17
C LEU A 57 14.36 -0.91 8.54
N ASP A 58 14.32 -1.19 9.84
CA ASP A 58 13.52 -2.27 10.40
C ASP A 58 12.05 -1.82 10.48
N ILE A 59 11.28 -2.18 9.46
CA ILE A 59 9.86 -1.82 9.34
C ILE A 59 9.00 -3.06 9.14
N GLN A 60 7.83 -3.04 9.74
CA GLN A 60 6.82 -4.09 9.62
C GLN A 60 5.52 -3.49 9.07
N LEU A 61 4.93 -4.15 8.08
CA LEU A 61 3.62 -3.76 7.56
C LEU A 61 2.54 -4.25 8.53
N VAL A 62 1.82 -3.31 9.14
CA VAL A 62 0.72 -3.60 10.07
C VAL A 62 -0.62 -3.68 9.34
N ASP A 63 -0.87 -2.73 8.44
CA ASP A 63 -2.12 -2.62 7.67
C ASP A 63 -1.85 -1.90 6.33
N LEU A 64 -2.65 -2.24 5.31
CA LEU A 64 -2.59 -1.59 4.00
C LEU A 64 -3.99 -1.45 3.40
N ASN A 65 -4.42 -0.21 3.23
CA ASN A 65 -5.67 0.14 2.59
C ASN A 65 -5.41 1.15 1.47
N GLY A 66 -6.00 0.94 0.29
CA GLY A 66 -5.74 1.79 -0.86
C GLY A 66 -6.74 1.64 -2.00
N GLY A 67 -6.91 2.71 -2.78
CA GLY A 67 -7.94 2.83 -3.81
C GLY A 67 -9.31 3.23 -3.26
N LEU A 68 -10.23 3.55 -4.18
CA LEU A 68 -11.66 3.65 -3.87
C LEU A 68 -12.29 2.33 -4.28
N LYS A 69 -12.81 1.58 -3.31
CA LYS A 69 -13.59 0.37 -3.56
C LYS A 69 -15.04 0.77 -3.84
N ASN A 70 -15.28 1.40 -4.99
CA ASN A 70 -16.63 1.69 -5.51
C ASN A 70 -16.78 1.09 -6.89
#